data_AF-S8D7U5-F1
#
_entry.id   AF-S8D7U5-F1
#
_cell.length_a   1.000
_cell.length_b   1.000
_cell.length_c   1.000
_cell.angle_alpha   90.00
_cell.angle_beta   90.00
_cell.angle_gamma   90.00
#
_symmetry.space_group_name_H-M   'P 1'
#
loop_
_entity.id
_entity.type
_entity.pdbx_description
1 polymer ?
#
loop_
_entity_poly.entity_id
_entity_poly.type
_entity_poly.pdbx_seq_one_letter_code
_entity_poly.pdbx_strand_id
1 'polypeptide(L)'
;PKLEPFSRSRIDRAVKEPPLIQKSENQIADYCLILEGDEAYSCWKAYFELKQLEKEAPKEEVERLIIEAGGVKSLIGCLHGVTAIHKQKKESVTPSKKVTNLNTETRSCPIPDGLPKTQEELDEEETAKMPDSPFTRLLRARGRYPAWYSPAPEHET
;
A
#
# COMPACT_ATOMS: atom_id res chain seq x y z
N PRO A 1 -23.25 55.54 -8.16
CA PRO A 1 -21.88 55.00 -8.31
C PRO A 1 -21.85 53.87 -9.35
N LYS A 2 -21.14 54.06 -10.48
CA LYS A 2 -20.93 52.99 -11.47
C LYS A 2 -20.01 51.94 -10.84
N LEU A 3 -20.52 50.72 -10.69
CA LEU A 3 -19.70 49.60 -10.22
C LEU A 3 -18.66 49.29 -11.30
N GLU A 4 -17.40 49.19 -10.88
CA GLU A 4 -16.29 48.73 -11.73
C GLU A 4 -16.70 47.42 -12.44
N PRO A 5 -16.37 47.27 -13.73
CA PRO A 5 -16.64 46.02 -14.44
C PRO A 5 -15.99 44.85 -13.69
N PHE A 6 -16.74 43.75 -13.54
CA PHE A 6 -16.29 42.48 -12.94
C PHE A 6 -15.20 41.76 -13.79
N SER A 7 -14.34 42.48 -14.49
CA SER A 7 -13.22 41.89 -15.23
C SER A 7 -12.07 41.61 -14.25
N ARG A 8 -12.20 40.55 -13.44
CA ARG A 8 -11.02 39.93 -12.84
C ARG A 8 -10.13 39.45 -13.99
N SER A 9 -8.89 39.92 -14.03
CA SER A 9 -7.96 39.50 -15.07
C SER A 9 -7.72 38.00 -14.95
N ARG A 10 -7.56 37.29 -16.09
CA ARG A 10 -7.26 35.85 -16.10
C ARG A 10 -6.02 35.51 -15.27
N ILE A 11 -5.10 36.47 -15.15
CA ILE A 11 -3.86 36.38 -14.38
C ILE A 11 -4.16 36.44 -12.87
N ASP A 12 -5.03 37.34 -12.42
CA ASP A 12 -5.43 37.45 -11.01
C ASP A 12 -6.16 36.17 -10.53
N ARG A 13 -6.88 35.49 -11.43
CA ARG A 13 -7.49 34.18 -11.17
C ARG A 13 -6.45 33.05 -11.05
N ALA A 14 -5.42 33.04 -11.89
CA ALA A 14 -4.35 32.05 -11.86
C ALA A 14 -3.43 32.20 -10.63
N VAL A 15 -3.26 33.43 -10.11
CA VAL A 15 -2.43 33.69 -8.93
C VAL A 15 -3.16 33.32 -7.63
N LYS A 16 -4.50 33.40 -7.61
CA LYS A 16 -5.30 33.24 -6.39
C LYS A 16 -5.94 31.86 -6.24
N GLU A 17 -6.16 31.15 -7.35
CA GLU A 17 -6.69 29.80 -7.29
C GLU A 17 -5.55 28.79 -7.12
N PRO A 18 -5.57 27.96 -6.05
CA PRO A 18 -4.59 26.89 -5.91
C PRO A 18 -4.66 25.96 -7.14
N PRO A 19 -3.53 25.34 -7.52
CA PRO A 19 -3.48 24.44 -8.67
C PRO A 19 -4.60 23.40 -8.57
N LEU A 20 -5.23 23.07 -9.70
CA LEU A 20 -6.43 22.23 -9.74
C LEU A 20 -6.21 20.89 -9.02
N ILE A 21 -5.02 20.33 -9.15
CA ILE A 21 -4.57 19.11 -8.48
C ILE A 21 -4.66 19.28 -6.96
N GLN A 22 -4.08 20.35 -6.39
CA GLN A 22 -4.12 20.61 -4.95
C GLN A 22 -5.57 20.79 -4.44
N LYS A 23 -6.44 21.41 -5.23
CA LYS A 23 -7.88 21.50 -4.87
C LYS A 23 -8.52 20.12 -4.79
N SER A 24 -8.27 19.27 -5.80
CA SER A 24 -8.83 17.92 -5.84
C SER A 24 -8.28 17.04 -4.70
N GLU A 25 -7.01 17.21 -4.32
CA GLU A 25 -6.41 16.51 -3.18
C GLU A 25 -7.10 16.87 -1.87
N ASN A 26 -7.33 18.17 -1.63
CA ASN A 26 -8.02 18.62 -0.43
C ASN A 26 -9.46 18.08 -0.41
N GLN A 27 -10.15 18.10 -1.55
CA GLN A 27 -11.51 17.56 -1.66
C GLN A 27 -11.58 16.05 -1.41
N ILE A 28 -10.60 15.28 -1.91
CA ILE A 28 -10.50 13.86 -1.61
C ILE A 28 -10.24 13.66 -0.11
N ALA A 29 -9.28 14.39 0.47
CA ALA A 29 -8.97 14.28 1.89
C ALA A 29 -10.20 14.60 2.78
N ASP A 30 -10.89 15.70 2.50
CA ASP A 30 -12.12 16.10 3.21
C ASP A 30 -13.21 15.02 3.07
N TYR A 31 -13.33 14.40 1.89
CA TYR A 31 -14.28 13.31 1.67
C TYR A 31 -13.87 12.04 2.44
N CYS A 32 -12.58 11.69 2.47
CA CYS A 32 -12.10 10.52 3.20
C CYS A 32 -12.28 10.64 4.71
N LEU A 33 -12.29 11.86 5.27
CA LEU A 33 -12.56 12.10 6.70
C LEU A 33 -14.00 11.80 7.11
N ILE A 34 -14.94 11.84 6.16
CA ILE A 34 -16.38 11.59 6.42
C ILE A 34 -16.70 10.10 6.33
N LEU A 35 -15.88 9.31 5.64
CA LEU A 35 -16.09 7.88 5.44
C LEU A 35 -15.51 7.05 6.59
N GLU A 36 -16.08 5.86 6.80
CA GLU A 36 -15.60 4.87 7.77
C GLU A 36 -15.38 3.51 7.10
N GLY A 37 -14.55 2.66 7.71
CA GLY A 37 -14.30 1.29 7.26
C GLY A 37 -13.52 1.19 5.93
N ASP A 38 -13.88 0.19 5.11
CA ASP A 38 -13.18 -0.12 3.85
C ASP A 38 -13.29 1.00 2.81
N GLU A 39 -14.40 1.74 2.82
CA GLU A 39 -14.58 2.89 1.92
C GLU A 39 -13.58 4.00 2.25
N ALA A 40 -13.32 4.26 3.54
CA ALA A 40 -12.32 5.21 3.97
C ALA A 40 -10.91 4.77 3.55
N TYR A 41 -10.59 3.48 3.71
CA TYR A 41 -9.31 2.93 3.26
C TYR A 41 -9.12 3.09 1.74
N SER A 42 -10.13 2.74 0.95
CA SER A 42 -10.10 2.92 -0.51
C SER A 42 -9.94 4.39 -0.89
N CYS A 43 -10.64 5.30 -0.21
CA CYS A 43 -10.54 6.74 -0.42
C CYS A 43 -9.12 7.26 -0.17
N TRP A 44 -8.52 6.92 0.97
CA TRP A 44 -7.15 7.31 1.30
C TRP A 44 -6.14 6.71 0.32
N LYS A 45 -6.37 5.48 -0.14
CA LYS A 45 -5.56 4.87 -1.18
C LYS A 45 -5.62 5.67 -2.49
N ALA A 46 -6.80 6.12 -2.91
CA ALA A 46 -6.94 6.97 -4.10
C ALA A 46 -6.20 8.31 -3.94
N TYR A 47 -6.19 8.90 -2.75
CA TYR A 47 -5.40 10.10 -2.45
C TYR A 47 -3.90 9.88 -2.73
N PHE A 48 -3.33 8.77 -2.26
CA PHE A 48 -1.92 8.43 -2.53
C PHE A 48 -1.67 8.09 -4.00
N GLU A 49 -2.63 7.46 -4.66
CA GLU A 49 -2.57 7.16 -6.10
C GLU A 49 -2.56 8.44 -6.95
N LEU A 50 -3.34 9.46 -6.59
CA LEU A 50 -3.29 10.78 -7.23
C LEU A 50 -1.91 11.44 -7.05
N LYS A 51 -1.37 11.42 -5.83
CA LYS A 51 -0.02 11.92 -5.52
C LYS A 51 1.08 11.19 -6.29
N GLN A 52 0.90 9.90 -6.52
CA GLN A 52 1.84 9.11 -7.32
C GLN A 52 1.70 9.46 -8.80
N LEU A 53 0.48 9.61 -9.30
CA LEU A 53 0.22 9.98 -10.69
C LEU A 53 0.76 11.38 -11.01
N GLU A 54 0.67 12.34 -10.08
CA GLU A 54 1.29 13.66 -10.21
C GLU A 54 2.81 13.59 -10.45
N LYS A 55 3.49 12.56 -9.93
CA LYS A 55 4.93 12.35 -10.12
C LYS A 55 5.26 11.60 -11.40
N GLU A 56 4.40 10.69 -11.83
CA GLU A 56 4.65 9.79 -12.97
C GLU A 56 4.17 10.37 -14.32
N ALA A 57 3.10 11.16 -14.31
CA ALA A 57 2.43 11.68 -15.50
C ALA A 57 2.61 13.22 -15.63
N PRO A 58 2.47 13.79 -16.84
CA PRO A 58 2.47 15.24 -17.01
C PRO A 58 1.25 15.87 -16.33
N LYS A 59 1.44 17.06 -15.75
CA LYS A 59 0.39 17.79 -15.00
C LYS A 59 -0.89 17.99 -15.80
N GLU A 60 -0.77 18.26 -17.09
CA GLU A 60 -1.92 18.46 -17.99
C GLU A 60 -2.80 17.21 -18.12
N GLU A 61 -2.22 16.01 -18.06
CA GLU A 61 -2.98 14.75 -18.12
C GLU A 61 -3.74 14.51 -16.82
N VAL A 62 -3.11 14.79 -15.68
CA VAL A 62 -3.75 14.69 -14.35
C VAL A 62 -4.90 15.68 -14.24
N GLU A 63 -4.71 16.93 -14.70
CA GLU A 63 -5.77 17.94 -14.72
C GLU A 63 -6.94 17.55 -15.62
N ARG A 64 -6.68 16.99 -16.81
CA ARG A 64 -7.73 16.47 -17.69
C ARG A 64 -8.54 15.37 -17.01
N LEU A 65 -7.87 14.44 -16.32
CA LEU A 65 -8.53 13.36 -15.59
C LEU A 65 -9.43 13.90 -14.47
N ILE A 66 -8.98 14.91 -13.74
CA ILE A 66 -9.78 15.57 -12.69
C ILE A 66 -11.04 16.23 -13.29
N ILE A 67 -10.91 16.89 -14.45
CA ILE A 67 -12.03 17.55 -15.13
C ILE A 67 -13.03 16.52 -15.67
N GLU A 68 -12.55 15.44 -16.27
CA GLU A 68 -13.38 14.38 -16.86
C GLU A 68 -14.15 13.60 -15.80
N ALA A 69 -13.55 13.36 -14.63
CA ALA A 69 -14.21 12.64 -13.54
C ALA A 69 -15.43 13.39 -12.98
N GLY A 70 -15.47 14.72 -13.06
CA GLY A 70 -16.64 15.54 -12.73
C GLY A 70 -17.13 15.49 -11.27
N GLY A 71 -16.41 14.81 -10.37
CA GLY A 71 -16.77 14.69 -8.95
C GLY A 71 -15.82 13.79 -8.16
N VAL A 72 -15.75 13.99 -6.84
CA VAL A 72 -14.77 13.34 -5.95
C VAL A 72 -14.95 11.81 -5.90
N LYS A 73 -16.20 11.32 -5.81
CA LYS A 73 -16.47 9.87 -5.79
C LYS A 73 -16.07 9.18 -7.09
N SER A 74 -16.43 9.78 -8.22
CA SER A 74 -16.04 9.29 -9.55
C SER A 74 -14.53 9.34 -9.73
N LEU A 75 -13.88 10.42 -9.28
CA LEU A 75 -12.43 10.58 -9.34
C LEU A 75 -11.70 9.49 -8.56
N ILE A 76 -12.16 9.13 -7.36
CA ILE A 76 -11.59 8.03 -6.57
C ILE A 76 -11.64 6.71 -7.35
N GLY A 77 -12.78 6.40 -7.98
CA GLY A 77 -12.91 5.20 -8.83
C GLY A 77 -11.99 5.24 -10.06
N CYS A 78 -11.92 6.39 -10.74
CA CYS A 78 -11.02 6.59 -11.87
C CYS A 78 -9.55 6.39 -11.48
N LEU A 79 -9.13 6.92 -10.33
CA LEU A 79 -7.74 6.80 -9.83
C LEU A 79 -7.35 5.33 -9.60
N HIS A 80 -8.23 4.54 -8.98
CA HIS A 80 -8.01 3.11 -8.82
C HIS A 80 -7.88 2.39 -10.16
N GLY A 81 -8.74 2.73 -11.13
CA GLY A 81 -8.69 2.16 -12.48
C GLY A 81 -7.39 2.49 -13.22
N VAL A 82 -7.01 3.77 -13.26
CA VAL A 82 -5.80 4.22 -13.96
C VAL A 82 -4.54 3.63 -13.33
N THR A 83 -4.46 3.58 -12.00
CA THR A 83 -3.28 2.97 -11.34
C THR A 83 -3.22 1.45 -11.52
N ALA A 84 -4.36 0.75 -11.56
CA ALA A 84 -4.38 -0.67 -11.89
C ALA A 84 -3.85 -0.93 -13.31
N ILE A 85 -4.26 -0.13 -14.29
CA ILE A 85 -3.75 -0.20 -15.67
C ILE A 85 -2.25 0.10 -15.70
N HIS A 86 -1.80 1.11 -14.95
CA HIS A 86 -0.38 1.47 -14.91
C HIS A 86 0.49 0.37 -14.28
N LYS A 87 0.00 -0.33 -13.26
CA LYS A 87 0.66 -1.49 -12.66
C LYS A 87 0.74 -2.67 -13.63
N GLN A 88 -0.37 -3.03 -14.28
CA GLN A 88 -0.38 -4.10 -15.29
C GLN A 88 0.58 -3.82 -16.45
N LYS A 89 0.68 -2.56 -16.87
CA LYS A 89 1.64 -2.14 -17.90
C LYS A 89 3.10 -2.24 -17.41
N LYS A 90 3.40 -1.96 -16.15
CA LYS A 90 4.75 -2.13 -15.58
C LYS A 90 5.12 -3.62 -15.45
N GLU A 91 4.16 -4.46 -15.08
CA GLU A 91 4.36 -5.92 -14.96
C GLU A 91 4.55 -6.61 -16.32
N SER A 92 3.88 -6.17 -17.38
CA SER A 92 4.07 -6.74 -18.72
C SER A 92 5.43 -6.39 -19.35
N VAL A 93 6.06 -5.30 -18.90
CA VAL A 93 7.38 -4.85 -19.39
C VAL A 93 8.54 -5.46 -18.59
N THR A 94 8.29 -5.97 -17.39
CA THR A 94 9.33 -6.59 -16.55
C THR A 94 9.21 -8.12 -16.60
N PRO A 95 10.17 -8.86 -17.20
CA PRO A 95 10.15 -10.31 -17.11
C PRO A 95 10.36 -10.69 -15.64
N SER A 96 9.30 -11.24 -15.04
CA SER A 96 9.26 -11.71 -13.66
C SER A 96 10.41 -12.69 -13.42
N LYS A 97 11.48 -12.21 -12.76
CA LYS A 97 12.53 -13.08 -12.24
C LYS A 97 11.94 -13.88 -11.11
N LYS A 98 11.41 -15.07 -11.42
CA LYS A 98 11.15 -16.11 -10.42
C LYS A 98 12.50 -16.47 -9.82
N VAL A 99 12.77 -15.97 -8.62
CA VAL A 99 13.96 -16.32 -7.86
C VAL A 99 13.74 -17.72 -7.32
N THR A 100 14.25 -18.73 -8.03
CA THR A 100 14.40 -20.08 -7.50
C THR A 100 15.55 -20.05 -6.50
N ASN A 101 15.24 -19.79 -5.23
CA ASN A 101 16.22 -19.99 -4.16
C ASN A 101 16.26 -21.48 -3.82
N LEU A 102 17.38 -22.10 -4.22
CA LEU A 102 17.82 -23.42 -3.80
C LEU A 102 17.98 -23.49 -2.27
N ASN A 103 17.42 -24.56 -1.70
CA ASN A 103 17.89 -25.29 -0.52
C ASN A 103 18.10 -24.51 0.79
N THR A 104 17.01 -24.26 1.51
CA THR A 104 16.92 -24.53 2.96
C THR A 104 15.50 -24.96 3.26
N GLU A 105 15.32 -26.09 3.96
CA GLU A 105 14.04 -26.69 4.36
C GLU A 105 12.87 -25.70 4.39
N THR A 106 11.93 -25.89 3.47
CA THR A 106 10.70 -25.10 3.35
C THR A 106 9.95 -25.12 4.69
N ARG A 107 9.99 -24.01 5.41
CA ARG A 107 9.05 -23.74 6.50
C ARG A 107 7.65 -23.70 5.87
N SER A 108 6.86 -24.74 6.09
CA SER A 108 5.44 -24.79 5.70
C SER A 108 4.54 -23.99 6.65
N CYS A 109 5.11 -23.39 7.70
CA CYS A 109 4.38 -22.50 8.60
C CYS A 109 4.12 -21.16 7.90
N PRO A 110 2.88 -20.64 7.92
CA PRO A 110 2.60 -19.26 7.59
C PRO A 110 3.54 -18.38 8.40
N ILE A 111 4.26 -17.48 7.73
CA ILE A 111 5.03 -16.44 8.41
C ILE A 111 3.98 -15.56 9.09
N PRO A 112 3.96 -15.46 10.43
CA PRO A 112 3.07 -14.51 11.09
C PRO A 112 3.38 -13.11 10.55
N ASP A 113 2.37 -12.25 10.38
CA ASP A 113 2.46 -10.88 9.81
C ASP A 113 3.36 -9.91 10.61
N GLY A 114 4.22 -10.42 11.50
CA GLY A 114 5.23 -9.66 12.21
C GLY A 114 6.39 -9.23 11.29
N LEU A 115 6.98 -8.09 11.64
CA LEU A 115 8.25 -7.63 11.08
C LEU A 115 9.31 -8.75 11.26
N PRO A 116 10.22 -8.97 10.29
CA PRO A 116 11.34 -9.88 10.52
C PRO A 116 12.09 -9.44 11.78
N LYS A 117 12.38 -10.40 12.67
CA LYS A 117 13.12 -10.12 13.91
C LYS A 117 14.40 -9.36 13.61
N THR A 118 14.67 -8.36 14.45
CA THR A 118 15.92 -7.62 14.41
C THR A 118 17.09 -8.50 14.87
N GLN A 119 18.32 -8.12 14.51
CA GLN A 119 19.50 -8.89 14.93
C GLN A 119 19.62 -8.95 16.47
N GLU A 120 19.28 -7.86 17.14
CA GLU A 120 19.27 -7.76 18.60
C GLU A 120 18.31 -8.78 19.24
N GLU A 121 17.08 -8.89 18.72
CA GLU A 121 16.11 -9.88 19.22
C GLU A 121 16.56 -11.33 19.00
N LEU A 122 17.29 -11.61 17.92
CA LEU A 122 17.84 -12.95 17.68
C LEU A 122 18.93 -13.32 18.68
N ASP A 123 19.78 -12.35 19.03
CA ASP A 123 20.88 -12.54 19.98
C ASP A 123 20.35 -12.66 21.43
N GLU A 124 19.30 -11.90 21.77
CA GLU A 124 18.58 -12.02 23.05
C GLU A 124 17.91 -13.39 23.20
N GLU A 125 17.26 -13.88 22.15
CA GLU A 125 16.67 -15.23 22.15
C GLU A 125 17.72 -16.32 22.29
N GLU A 126 18.92 -16.12 21.74
CA GLU A 126 20.04 -17.03 21.89
C GLU A 126 20.59 -17.05 23.31
N THR A 127 20.80 -15.88 23.90
CA THR A 127 21.32 -15.75 25.26
C THR A 127 20.32 -16.17 26.33
N ALA A 128 19.02 -16.05 26.06
CA ALA A 128 17.94 -16.51 26.93
C ALA A 128 17.68 -18.04 26.87
N LYS A 129 18.39 -18.79 26.00
CA LYS A 129 18.23 -20.25 25.90
C LYS A 129 18.61 -20.93 27.23
N MET A 130 17.78 -21.87 27.67
CA MET A 130 18.17 -22.77 28.75
C MET A 130 19.43 -23.56 28.36
N PRO A 131 20.31 -23.90 29.32
CA PRO A 131 21.51 -24.69 29.08
C PRO A 131 21.22 -25.96 28.29
N ASP A 132 22.11 -26.26 27.35
CA ASP A 132 21.97 -27.39 26.45
C ASP A 132 22.26 -28.71 27.18
N SER A 133 21.18 -29.37 27.61
CA SER A 133 21.17 -30.75 28.09
C SER A 133 20.59 -31.67 27.00
N PRO A 134 20.82 -32.99 27.07
CA PRO A 134 20.21 -33.94 26.15
C PRO A 134 18.68 -33.80 26.08
N PHE A 135 18.06 -33.47 27.23
CA PHE A 135 16.63 -33.30 27.38
C PHE A 135 16.11 -32.00 26.75
N THR A 136 16.75 -30.85 27.01
CA THR A 136 16.34 -29.55 26.42
C THR A 136 16.56 -29.51 24.91
N ARG A 137 17.59 -30.20 24.42
CA ARG A 137 17.79 -30.40 22.97
C ARG A 137 16.67 -31.20 22.32
N LEU A 138 16.22 -32.29 22.96
CA LEU A 138 15.10 -33.10 22.47
C LEU A 138 13.80 -32.28 22.42
N LEU A 139 13.50 -31.51 23.48
CA LEU A 139 12.31 -30.68 23.55
C LEU A 139 12.26 -29.62 22.43
N ARG A 140 13.39 -28.98 22.11
CA ARG A 140 13.43 -28.02 20.98
C ARG A 140 13.26 -28.70 19.63
N ALA A 141 13.84 -29.88 19.44
CA ALA A 141 13.68 -30.63 18.19
C ALA A 141 12.22 -31.11 17.99
N ARG A 142 11.50 -31.42 19.07
CA ARG A 142 10.12 -31.93 19.04
C ARG A 142 9.05 -30.84 19.18
N GLY A 143 9.38 -29.69 19.77
CA GLY A 143 8.50 -28.53 19.97
C GLY A 143 8.46 -27.56 18.79
N ARG A 144 8.72 -28.04 17.56
CA ARG A 144 8.74 -27.21 16.34
C ARG A 144 7.36 -26.63 16.00
N TYR A 145 6.29 -27.20 16.55
CA TYR A 145 4.92 -26.75 16.35
C TYR A 145 4.36 -26.08 17.62
N PRO A 146 3.57 -24.99 17.48
CA PRO A 146 2.85 -24.39 18.61
C PRO A 146 1.95 -25.42 19.31
N ALA A 147 1.73 -25.27 20.61
CA ALA A 147 0.90 -26.21 21.40
C ALA A 147 -0.55 -26.35 20.89
N TRP A 148 -1.05 -25.37 20.15
CA TRP A 148 -2.39 -25.35 19.56
C TRP A 148 -2.44 -25.90 18.12
N TYR A 149 -1.31 -26.26 17.51
CA TYR A 149 -1.23 -26.73 16.15
C TYR A 149 -0.57 -28.11 16.06
N SER A 150 -1.31 -29.07 15.51
CA SER A 150 -0.80 -30.38 15.12
C SER A 150 -0.96 -30.52 13.61
N PRO A 151 0.13 -30.72 12.84
CA PRO A 151 0.00 -30.98 11.42
C PRO A 151 -0.81 -32.26 11.18
N ALA A 152 -1.69 -32.25 10.18
CA ALA A 152 -2.45 -33.42 9.80
C ALA A 152 -1.49 -34.53 9.32
N PRO A 153 -1.70 -35.80 9.71
CA PRO A 153 -0.89 -36.89 9.19
C PRO A 153 -1.05 -36.97 7.68
N GLU A 154 0.08 -37.01 6.97
CA GLU A 154 0.10 -37.30 5.55
C GLU A 154 -0.43 -38.73 5.37
N HIS A 155 -1.71 -38.84 5.04
CA HIS A 155 -2.28 -40.09 4.59
C HIS A 155 -1.88 -40.24 3.12
N GLU A 156 -1.25 -41.37 2.83
CA GLU A 156 -0.65 -41.72 1.54
C GLU A 156 -1.69 -41.59 0.40
N THR A 157 -1.27 -40.94 -0.69
CA THR A 157 -1.94 -40.93 -2.01
C THR A 157 -1.99 -42.31 -2.63
#